data_AF-A0AAV5ARC2-F1
#
_entry.id   AF-A0AAV5ARC2-F1
#
_cell.length_a   1.000
_cell.length_b   1.000
_cell.length_c   1.000
_cell.angle_alpha   90.00
_cell.angle_beta   90.00
_cell.angle_gamma   90.00
#
_symmetry.space_group_name_H-M   'P 1'
#
loop_
_entity.id
_entity.type
_entity.pdbx_description
1 polymer ?
#
loop_
_entity_poly.entity_id
_entity_poly.type
_entity_poly.pdbx_seq_one_letter_code
_entity_poly.pdbx_strand_id
1 'polypeptide(L)'
;MTDAHRNSSESSYGDIFSGSLTPASTLQNVGSQLTMAANTAKGPKPTQDLVDKAEKILAFFGRDQNRLVPHPSDLLQSQTYNRVDPYTLLKVMLENAPNEHGQRYVASAIGECDGDTIALVDLSNTWLRYLLVPFKGNRSLASFPPETAHGLNPHPSNREPSMTQRVRMREGYRCPFTEYYHKGCAPPDAKALPLKVAHIVKHAIGVFDTTKHDGSLVTWDIIRNYVGWNAQRTQEVLERLDTPLNGMLLQHDFQHEWDSFAWSLKPMLKANGELVPDTYEVEEMGHNQLPPIPKGDSTPANRQITFRDRGTDPTVQKYIPKGDKKLMTKPRPLPDPELISLHRSICRVLHLSGATKVIDSIFRDFENNGQQVPSAKIRTTNELDLMVSALAFLTLSV
;
A
#
# COMPACT_ATOMS: atom_id res chain seq x y z
N MET A 1 -63.23 34.91 -29.26
CA MET A 1 -62.71 35.44 -27.98
C MET A 1 -62.45 34.23 -27.09
N THR A 2 -61.40 33.48 -27.40
CA THR A 2 -60.01 33.55 -26.87
C THR A 2 -59.81 32.45 -25.84
N ASP A 3 -59.61 31.25 -26.36
CA ASP A 3 -58.91 30.14 -25.69
C ASP A 3 -57.43 30.50 -25.55
N ALA A 4 -56.89 30.35 -24.34
CA ALA A 4 -55.49 30.51 -24.04
C ALA A 4 -54.88 29.12 -23.75
N HIS A 5 -54.31 28.51 -24.79
CA HIS A 5 -53.39 27.38 -24.66
C HIS A 5 -52.09 27.84 -23.99
N ARG A 6 -51.77 27.26 -22.83
CA ARG A 6 -50.48 27.36 -22.16
C ARG A 6 -49.73 26.05 -22.42
N ASN A 7 -48.79 26.06 -23.36
CA ASN A 7 -47.84 24.98 -23.58
C ASN A 7 -46.74 25.06 -22.51
N SER A 8 -46.68 24.08 -21.62
CA SER A 8 -45.50 23.77 -20.81
C SER A 8 -44.74 22.63 -21.48
N SER A 9 -43.58 22.96 -22.06
CA SER A 9 -42.58 22.00 -22.51
C SER A 9 -41.90 21.38 -21.29
N GLU A 10 -42.33 20.19 -20.89
CA GLU A 10 -41.56 19.32 -19.99
C GLU A 10 -40.40 18.71 -20.78
N SER A 11 -39.20 19.11 -20.36
CA SER A 11 -37.92 18.57 -20.80
C SER A 11 -37.77 17.14 -20.28
N SER A 12 -37.88 16.16 -21.18
CA SER A 12 -37.53 14.76 -20.96
C SER A 12 -36.01 14.62 -20.73
N TYR A 13 -35.62 14.64 -19.45
CA TYR A 13 -34.33 14.14 -18.94
C TYR A 13 -34.67 13.14 -17.83
N GLY A 14 -35.03 11.92 -18.22
CA GLY A 14 -35.33 10.86 -17.29
C GLY A 14 -35.56 9.57 -18.03
N ASP A 15 -34.48 8.82 -18.27
CA ASP A 15 -34.46 7.35 -18.41
C ASP A 15 -33.12 6.81 -18.97
N ILE A 16 -31.97 7.26 -18.44
CA ILE A 16 -30.64 6.73 -18.87
C ILE A 16 -29.93 5.89 -17.78
N PHE A 17 -30.45 5.80 -16.55
CA PHE A 17 -29.73 5.15 -15.43
C PHE A 17 -30.37 3.87 -14.85
N SER A 18 -31.16 3.11 -15.62
CA SER A 18 -31.77 1.86 -15.12
C SER A 18 -30.94 0.58 -15.33
N GLY A 19 -29.77 0.67 -15.96
CA GLY A 19 -28.84 -0.45 -16.12
C GLY A 19 -27.89 -0.59 -14.92
N SER A 20 -28.38 -1.12 -13.79
CA SER A 20 -27.50 -1.46 -12.65
C SER A 20 -26.54 -2.58 -13.04
N LEU A 21 -25.28 -2.23 -13.31
CA LEU A 21 -24.20 -3.21 -13.51
C LEU A 21 -23.97 -3.96 -12.20
N THR A 22 -23.95 -5.29 -12.27
CA THR A 22 -23.64 -6.10 -11.10
C THR A 22 -22.16 -5.93 -10.72
N PRO A 23 -21.79 -5.97 -9.43
CA PRO A 23 -20.39 -5.86 -9.00
C PRO A 23 -19.43 -6.84 -9.72
N ALA A 24 -19.92 -8.04 -10.08
CA ALA A 24 -19.16 -9.03 -10.83
C ALA A 24 -18.82 -8.58 -12.26
N SER A 25 -19.76 -7.92 -12.96
CA SER A 25 -19.53 -7.38 -14.31
C SER A 25 -18.51 -6.23 -14.30
N THR A 26 -18.52 -5.40 -13.25
CA THR A 26 -17.57 -4.31 -13.07
C THR A 26 -16.14 -4.84 -12.88
N LEU A 27 -15.97 -5.88 -12.07
CA LEU A 27 -14.67 -6.53 -11.83
C LEU A 27 -14.07 -7.17 -13.09
N GLN A 28 -14.88 -7.86 -13.89
CA GLN A 28 -14.40 -8.49 -15.14
C GLN A 28 -13.92 -7.43 -16.15
N ASN A 29 -14.68 -6.34 -16.30
CA ASN A 29 -14.29 -5.24 -17.18
C ASN A 29 -12.98 -4.61 -16.74
N VAL A 30 -12.85 -4.28 -15.45
CA VAL A 30 -11.63 -3.72 -14.88
C VAL A 30 -10.44 -4.67 -15.08
N GLY A 31 -10.59 -5.96 -14.80
CA GLY A 31 -9.53 -6.96 -14.98
C GLY A 31 -9.03 -7.03 -16.43
N SER A 32 -9.94 -6.94 -17.40
CA SER A 32 -9.57 -6.90 -18.82
C SER A 32 -8.79 -5.63 -19.19
N GLN A 33 -9.19 -4.46 -18.68
CA GLN A 33 -8.49 -3.20 -18.89
C GLN A 33 -7.09 -3.20 -18.28
N LEU A 34 -6.94 -3.69 -17.05
CA LEU A 34 -5.63 -3.80 -16.41
C LEU A 34 -4.71 -4.79 -17.14
N THR A 35 -5.28 -5.86 -17.69
CA THR A 35 -4.53 -6.82 -18.53
C THR A 35 -4.05 -6.18 -19.83
N MET A 36 -4.91 -5.41 -20.51
CA MET A 36 -4.52 -4.66 -21.70
C MET A 36 -3.43 -3.63 -21.38
N ALA A 37 -3.58 -2.88 -20.29
CA ALA A 37 -2.59 -1.93 -19.82
C ALA A 37 -1.23 -2.58 -19.55
N ALA A 38 -1.21 -3.75 -18.91
CA ALA A 38 0.01 -4.52 -18.66
C ALA A 38 0.69 -4.99 -19.96
N ASN A 39 -0.08 -5.34 -20.98
CA ASN A 39 0.45 -5.70 -22.30
C ASN A 39 1.02 -4.47 -23.03
N THR A 40 0.29 -3.35 -23.03
CA THR A 40 0.74 -2.07 -23.59
C THR A 40 2.04 -1.60 -22.93
N ALA A 41 2.15 -1.74 -21.60
CA ALA A 41 3.35 -1.38 -20.84
C ALA A 41 4.60 -2.19 -21.25
N LYS A 42 4.43 -3.43 -21.70
CA LYS A 42 5.53 -4.27 -22.22
C LYS A 42 5.86 -3.99 -23.70
N GLY A 43 5.03 -3.22 -24.38
CA GLY A 43 5.19 -2.90 -25.80
C GLY A 43 6.41 -2.01 -26.08
N PRO A 44 6.76 -1.80 -27.36
CA PRO A 44 7.98 -1.10 -27.78
C PRO A 44 7.88 0.44 -27.68
N LYS A 45 6.70 0.99 -27.38
CA LYS A 45 6.51 2.45 -27.30
C LYS A 45 7.43 3.05 -26.23
N PRO A 46 8.08 4.21 -26.48
CA PRO A 46 8.83 4.93 -25.46
C PRO A 46 7.98 5.23 -24.22
N THR A 47 8.60 5.25 -23.04
CA THR A 47 7.88 5.54 -21.79
C THR A 47 7.28 6.94 -21.80
N GLN A 48 8.03 7.93 -22.29
CA GLN A 48 7.57 9.30 -22.37
C GLN A 48 6.32 9.45 -23.23
N ASP A 49 6.22 8.74 -24.36
CA ASP A 49 5.03 8.78 -25.22
C ASP A 49 3.76 8.29 -24.50
N LEU A 50 3.89 7.24 -23.66
CA LEU A 50 2.79 6.74 -22.85
C LEU A 50 2.41 7.75 -21.76
N VAL A 51 3.40 8.31 -21.07
CA VAL A 51 3.22 9.33 -20.01
C VAL A 51 2.55 10.58 -20.58
N ASP A 52 3.05 11.12 -21.69
CA ASP A 52 2.50 12.30 -22.37
C ASP A 52 1.04 12.08 -22.78
N LYS A 53 0.69 10.88 -23.26
CA LYS A 53 -0.71 10.52 -23.56
C LYS A 53 -1.55 10.55 -22.29
N ALA A 54 -1.09 9.90 -21.22
CA ALA A 54 -1.79 9.83 -19.95
C ALA A 54 -1.98 11.22 -19.32
N GLU A 55 -0.96 12.08 -19.35
CA GLU A 55 -1.04 13.45 -18.84
C GLU A 55 -2.04 14.31 -19.62
N LYS A 56 -2.13 14.15 -20.94
CA LYS A 56 -3.14 14.84 -21.77
C LYS A 56 -4.56 14.42 -21.36
N ILE A 57 -4.79 13.12 -21.16
CA ILE A 57 -6.07 12.59 -20.66
C ILE A 57 -6.39 13.16 -19.28
N LEU A 58 -5.42 13.12 -18.36
CA LEU A 58 -5.60 13.66 -17.01
C LEU A 58 -5.84 15.17 -17.02
N ALA A 59 -5.22 15.93 -17.92
CA ALA A 59 -5.43 17.38 -18.02
C ALA A 59 -6.87 17.74 -18.42
N PHE A 60 -7.51 16.92 -19.26
CA PHE A 60 -8.94 17.04 -19.56
C PHE A 60 -9.80 16.61 -18.37
N PHE A 61 -9.52 15.42 -17.81
CA PHE A 61 -10.24 14.86 -16.67
C PHE A 61 -10.23 15.80 -15.46
N GLY A 62 -9.09 16.43 -15.15
CA GLY A 62 -8.95 17.40 -14.07
C GLY A 62 -9.79 18.69 -14.23
N ARG A 63 -10.42 18.91 -15.39
CA ARG A 63 -11.38 20.00 -15.62
C ARG A 63 -12.83 19.53 -15.59
N ASP A 64 -13.09 18.24 -15.72
CA ASP A 64 -14.44 17.68 -15.74
C ASP A 64 -15.02 17.58 -14.32
N GLN A 65 -16.09 18.33 -14.04
CA GLN A 65 -16.78 18.32 -12.74
C GLN A 65 -17.49 16.98 -12.47
N ASN A 66 -17.81 16.20 -13.51
CA ASN A 66 -18.46 14.92 -13.36
C ASN A 66 -17.61 13.91 -12.58
N ARG A 67 -16.28 14.09 -12.52
CA ARG A 67 -15.40 13.23 -11.73
C ARG A 67 -15.65 13.31 -10.22
N LEU A 68 -16.29 14.38 -9.75
CA LEU A 68 -16.61 14.60 -8.34
C LEU A 68 -18.01 14.10 -7.99
N VAL A 69 -18.81 13.76 -9.00
CA VAL A 69 -20.16 13.24 -8.81
C VAL A 69 -20.07 11.85 -8.16
N PRO A 70 -20.94 11.53 -7.18
CA PRO A 70 -21.11 10.18 -6.67
C PRO A 70 -21.23 9.13 -7.76
N HIS A 71 -20.23 8.25 -7.80
CA HIS A 71 -20.21 7.07 -8.62
C HIS A 71 -20.71 5.87 -7.80
N PRO A 72 -21.46 4.93 -8.41
CA PRO A 72 -21.88 3.71 -7.72
C PRO A 72 -20.70 2.89 -7.18
N SER A 73 -19.57 2.92 -7.88
CA SER A 73 -18.31 2.26 -7.48
C SER A 73 -17.55 2.98 -6.37
N ASP A 74 -18.00 4.17 -5.95
CA ASP A 74 -17.31 4.90 -4.89
C ASP A 74 -17.40 4.13 -3.59
N LEU A 75 -16.23 4.02 -2.96
CA LEU A 75 -16.04 3.43 -1.65
C LEU A 75 -16.89 4.06 -0.54
N LEU A 76 -17.47 5.24 -0.79
CA LEU A 76 -18.31 5.97 0.17
C LEU A 76 -19.42 6.71 -0.58
N GLN A 77 -20.65 6.19 -0.50
CA GLN A 77 -21.85 6.92 -0.90
C GLN A 77 -22.34 7.90 0.19
N SER A 78 -21.84 7.78 1.43
CA SER A 78 -22.26 8.70 2.50
C SER A 78 -21.60 10.07 2.37
N GLN A 79 -22.39 11.13 2.54
CA GLN A 79 -21.94 12.53 2.48
C GLN A 79 -20.98 12.93 3.61
N THR A 80 -20.73 12.04 4.57
CA THR A 80 -19.99 12.34 5.80
C THR A 80 -18.47 12.32 5.64
N TYR A 81 -17.95 11.72 4.57
CA TYR A 81 -16.51 11.58 4.38
C TYR A 81 -15.99 12.38 3.20
N ASN A 82 -14.80 12.94 3.37
CA ASN A 82 -14.03 13.46 2.23
C ASN A 82 -13.76 12.31 1.25
N ARG A 83 -14.04 12.55 -0.02
CA ARG A 83 -13.75 11.60 -1.09
C ARG A 83 -12.32 11.76 -1.56
N VAL A 84 -11.72 10.66 -1.99
CA VAL A 84 -10.45 10.73 -2.72
C VAL A 84 -10.76 11.25 -4.11
N ASP A 85 -10.20 12.39 -4.50
CA ASP A 85 -10.36 12.91 -5.86
C ASP A 85 -9.70 11.96 -6.87
N PRO A 86 -10.48 11.34 -7.78
CA PRO A 86 -9.94 10.38 -8.74
C PRO A 86 -8.82 10.94 -9.60
N TYR A 87 -8.92 12.21 -10.00
CA TYR A 87 -7.87 12.86 -10.79
C TYR A 87 -6.55 12.91 -10.01
N THR A 88 -6.61 13.39 -8.76
CA THR A 88 -5.43 13.49 -7.90
C THR A 88 -4.84 12.10 -7.65
N LEU A 89 -5.65 11.07 -7.38
CA LEU A 89 -5.15 9.71 -7.16
C LEU A 89 -4.41 9.17 -8.40
N LEU A 90 -5.03 9.21 -9.58
CA LEU A 90 -4.43 8.69 -10.81
C LEU A 90 -3.13 9.43 -11.17
N LYS A 91 -3.12 10.76 -11.03
CA LYS A 91 -1.93 11.58 -11.26
C LYS A 91 -0.79 11.19 -10.31
N VAL A 92 -1.08 11.07 -9.02
CA VAL A 92 -0.07 10.71 -8.02
C VAL A 92 0.43 9.28 -8.23
N MET A 93 -0.44 8.34 -8.61
CA MET A 93 -0.03 6.98 -8.99
C MET A 93 0.99 6.97 -10.13
N LEU A 94 0.81 7.86 -11.12
CA LEU A 94 1.70 8.01 -12.28
C LEU A 94 3.05 8.62 -11.90
N GLU A 95 3.02 9.72 -11.14
CA GLU A 95 4.22 10.46 -10.73
C GLU A 95 5.07 9.71 -9.70
N ASN A 96 4.47 8.78 -8.96
CA ASN A 96 5.11 8.10 -7.83
C ASN A 96 5.22 6.58 -8.03
N ALA A 97 5.13 6.11 -9.28
CA ALA A 97 5.43 4.72 -9.60
C ALA A 97 6.85 4.34 -9.16
N PRO A 98 7.07 3.09 -8.67
CA PRO A 98 8.35 2.69 -8.07
C PRO A 98 9.51 2.60 -9.06
N ASN A 99 9.22 2.48 -10.35
CA ASN A 99 10.19 2.42 -11.43
C ASN A 99 9.53 2.73 -12.79
N GLU A 100 10.34 2.74 -13.85
CA GLU A 100 9.89 3.04 -15.21
C GLU A 100 8.77 2.09 -15.68
N HIS A 101 8.88 0.79 -15.40
CA HIS A 101 7.84 -0.17 -15.80
C HIS A 101 6.50 0.13 -15.11
N GLY A 102 6.52 0.43 -13.81
CA GLY A 102 5.34 0.88 -13.08
C GLY A 102 4.71 2.12 -13.68
N GLN A 103 5.54 3.10 -14.06
CA GLN A 103 5.08 4.33 -14.70
C GLN A 103 4.40 4.03 -16.04
N ARG A 104 4.98 3.14 -16.86
CA ARG A 104 4.38 2.67 -18.12
C ARG A 104 3.05 1.97 -17.88
N TYR A 105 2.95 1.13 -16.84
CA TYR A 105 1.72 0.44 -16.49
C TYR A 105 0.60 1.41 -16.13
N VAL A 106 0.85 2.37 -15.24
CA VAL A 106 -0.14 3.40 -14.86
C VAL A 106 -0.52 4.25 -16.07
N ALA A 107 0.45 4.72 -16.86
CA ALA A 107 0.20 5.53 -18.04
C ALA A 107 -0.65 4.78 -19.07
N SER A 108 -0.37 3.49 -19.28
CA SER A 108 -1.15 2.63 -20.17
C SER A 108 -2.57 2.46 -19.65
N ALA A 109 -2.77 2.19 -18.35
CA ALA A 109 -4.10 2.02 -17.76
C ALA A 109 -4.97 3.28 -17.94
N ILE A 110 -4.40 4.47 -17.69
CA ILE A 110 -5.07 5.75 -17.96
C ILE A 110 -5.36 5.91 -19.46
N GLY A 111 -4.41 5.50 -20.31
CA GLY A 111 -4.52 5.57 -21.75
C GLY A 111 -5.60 4.65 -22.36
N GLU A 112 -5.91 3.53 -21.73
CA GLU A 112 -6.98 2.59 -22.14
C GLU A 112 -8.38 3.11 -21.76
N CYS A 113 -8.50 4.05 -20.82
CA CYS A 113 -9.77 4.72 -20.53
C CYS A 113 -10.20 5.70 -21.63
N ASP A 114 -9.30 6.05 -22.56
CA ASP A 114 -9.54 6.93 -23.71
C ASP A 114 -10.21 8.28 -23.38
N GLY A 115 -9.97 8.80 -22.18
CA GLY A 115 -10.58 10.05 -21.71
C GLY A 115 -12.03 9.93 -21.24
N ASP A 116 -12.61 8.73 -21.20
CA ASP A 116 -13.91 8.50 -20.56
C ASP A 116 -13.82 8.73 -19.05
N THR A 117 -14.56 9.73 -18.57
CA THR A 117 -14.62 10.12 -17.16
C THR A 117 -15.07 8.96 -16.28
N ILE A 118 -16.05 8.15 -16.71
CA ILE A 118 -16.55 7.03 -15.92
C ILE A 118 -15.46 5.96 -15.77
N ALA A 119 -14.83 5.55 -16.88
CA ALA A 119 -13.72 4.59 -16.84
C ALA A 119 -12.55 5.07 -15.96
N LEU A 120 -12.22 6.36 -15.98
CA LEU A 120 -11.15 6.92 -15.12
C LEU A 120 -11.53 6.89 -13.63
N VAL A 121 -12.79 7.18 -13.29
CA VAL A 121 -13.30 7.05 -11.92
C VAL A 121 -13.26 5.60 -11.46
N ASP A 122 -13.67 4.65 -12.31
CA ASP A 122 -13.61 3.22 -12.01
C ASP A 122 -12.17 2.71 -11.84
N LEU A 123 -11.23 3.17 -12.67
CA LEU A 123 -9.80 2.84 -12.52
C LEU A 123 -9.25 3.34 -11.18
N SER A 124 -9.58 4.59 -10.81
CA SER A 124 -9.20 5.18 -9.52
C SER A 124 -9.77 4.36 -8.35
N ASN A 125 -11.07 4.06 -8.39
CA ASN A 125 -11.75 3.27 -7.37
C ASN A 125 -11.16 1.86 -7.27
N THR A 126 -10.77 1.26 -8.40
CA THR A 126 -10.08 -0.02 -8.45
C THR A 126 -8.75 0.01 -7.69
N TRP A 127 -7.90 1.01 -7.93
CA TRP A 127 -6.62 1.12 -7.21
C TRP A 127 -6.80 1.47 -5.74
N LEU A 128 -7.77 2.32 -5.41
CA LEU A 128 -8.10 2.59 -4.00
C LEU A 128 -8.51 1.29 -3.29
N ARG A 129 -9.41 0.51 -3.91
CA ARG A 129 -10.00 -0.73 -3.37
C ARG A 129 -9.04 -1.90 -3.30
N TYR A 130 -8.31 -2.17 -4.37
CA TYR A 130 -7.50 -3.38 -4.52
C TYR A 130 -6.01 -3.15 -4.35
N LEU A 131 -5.54 -1.90 -4.19
CA LEU A 131 -4.16 -1.62 -3.87
C LEU A 131 -4.04 -0.89 -2.53
N LEU A 132 -4.64 0.29 -2.38
CA LEU A 132 -4.37 1.14 -1.21
C LEU A 132 -5.01 0.63 0.08
N VAL A 133 -6.28 0.20 0.03
CA VAL A 133 -6.99 -0.34 1.20
C VAL A 133 -6.30 -1.60 1.73
N PRO A 134 -5.89 -2.61 0.93
CA PRO A 134 -5.15 -3.77 1.43
C PRO A 134 -3.85 -3.43 2.15
N PHE A 135 -3.11 -2.40 1.68
CA PHE A 135 -1.89 -1.95 2.36
C PHE A 135 -2.21 -1.26 3.70
N LYS A 136 -3.24 -0.41 3.75
CA LYS A 136 -3.58 0.37 4.94
C LYS A 136 -4.37 -0.42 5.99
N GLY A 137 -5.34 -1.24 5.57
CA GLY A 137 -6.33 -1.94 6.40
C GLY A 137 -5.83 -3.02 7.33
N ASN A 138 -4.57 -3.43 7.14
CA ASN A 138 -3.92 -4.38 8.01
C ASN A 138 -3.34 -3.70 9.26
N ARG A 139 -4.22 -3.12 10.09
CA ARG A 139 -3.91 -2.81 11.49
C ARG A 139 -3.89 -4.15 12.24
N SER A 140 -2.81 -4.40 12.96
CA SER A 140 -2.42 -5.68 13.53
C SER A 140 -3.43 -6.24 14.54
N LEU A 141 -4.53 -6.84 14.05
CA LEU A 141 -5.39 -7.71 14.85
C LEU A 141 -4.81 -9.13 14.87
N ALA A 142 -4.78 -9.72 16.05
CA ALA A 142 -4.05 -10.94 16.39
C ALA A 142 -4.42 -12.16 15.51
N SER A 143 -3.38 -12.93 15.16
CA SER A 143 -3.36 -14.37 14.81
C SER A 143 -4.65 -15.01 14.26
N PHE A 144 -4.68 -15.27 12.96
CA PHE A 144 -5.67 -16.13 12.30
C PHE A 144 -5.00 -17.29 11.55
N PRO A 145 -5.65 -18.47 11.46
CA PRO A 145 -5.14 -19.62 10.70
C PRO A 145 -5.36 -19.42 9.19
N PRO A 146 -4.50 -19.96 8.32
CA PRO A 146 -4.63 -19.79 6.87
C PRO A 146 -5.12 -21.06 6.15
N GLU A 147 -5.77 -20.86 5.01
CA GLU A 147 -6.29 -21.89 4.10
C GLU A 147 -5.67 -21.70 2.70
N THR A 148 -5.56 -22.80 1.94
CA THR A 148 -4.72 -22.89 0.73
C THR A 148 -5.45 -22.84 -0.62
N ALA A 149 -4.69 -22.61 -1.71
CA ALA A 149 -5.08 -22.02 -2.98
C ALA A 149 -4.28 -22.59 -4.19
N HIS A 150 -4.76 -22.40 -5.44
CA HIS A 150 -4.13 -22.88 -6.69
C HIS A 150 -3.65 -21.74 -7.61
N GLY A 151 -2.44 -21.89 -8.18
CA GLY A 151 -1.85 -21.05 -9.24
C GLY A 151 -0.69 -20.15 -8.76
N LEU A 152 -0.83 -19.60 -7.56
CA LEU A 152 0.28 -19.17 -6.70
C LEU A 152 0.17 -20.03 -5.44
N ASN A 153 1.29 -20.59 -4.97
CA ASN A 153 1.24 -21.34 -3.73
C ASN A 153 1.00 -20.34 -2.59
N PRO A 154 -0.12 -20.42 -1.86
CA PRO A 154 -0.37 -19.56 -0.72
C PRO A 154 0.77 -19.70 0.28
N HIS A 155 1.11 -18.60 0.96
CA HIS A 155 2.18 -18.63 1.94
C HIS A 155 1.90 -19.75 2.97
N PRO A 156 2.84 -20.68 3.21
CA PRO A 156 2.64 -21.71 4.21
C PRO A 156 2.33 -21.07 5.56
N SER A 157 1.33 -21.63 6.23
CA SER A 157 0.79 -21.18 7.51
C SER A 157 1.78 -21.13 8.66
N ASN A 158 2.85 -21.89 8.51
CA ASN A 158 3.95 -21.95 9.43
C ASN A 158 4.78 -20.68 9.25
N ARG A 159 4.30 -19.59 9.84
CA ARG A 159 5.10 -18.40 10.10
C ARG A 159 6.42 -18.89 10.66
N GLU A 160 7.52 -18.72 9.91
CA GLU A 160 8.81 -19.14 10.44
C GLU A 160 8.98 -18.40 11.78
N PRO A 161 9.07 -19.12 12.93
CA PRO A 161 9.35 -18.48 14.22
C PRO A 161 10.66 -17.67 14.18
N SER A 162 11.43 -17.88 13.12
CA SER A 162 12.70 -17.30 12.82
C SER A 162 12.66 -15.83 12.36
N MET A 163 11.60 -15.29 11.74
CA MET A 163 11.73 -13.94 11.11
C MET A 163 12.16 -12.90 12.13
N THR A 164 11.44 -12.86 13.26
CA THR A 164 11.70 -11.92 14.35
C THR A 164 13.13 -12.08 14.86
N GLN A 165 13.54 -13.33 15.12
CA GLN A 165 14.87 -13.65 15.63
C GLN A 165 15.97 -13.32 14.61
N ARG A 166 15.79 -13.69 13.34
CA ARG A 166 16.74 -13.45 12.25
C ARG A 166 16.91 -11.97 11.97
N VAL A 167 15.84 -11.17 11.94
CA VAL A 167 15.93 -9.72 11.80
C VAL A 167 16.63 -9.10 13.00
N ARG A 168 16.28 -9.50 14.24
CA ARG A 168 16.99 -9.05 15.45
C ARG A 168 18.48 -9.36 15.38
N MET A 169 18.85 -10.58 15.02
CA MET A 169 20.25 -10.96 14.93
C MET A 169 20.97 -10.23 13.79
N ARG A 170 20.32 -10.00 12.63
CA ARG A 170 20.89 -9.21 11.51
C ARG A 170 21.20 -7.79 11.97
N GLU A 171 20.28 -7.15 12.67
CA GLU A 171 20.46 -5.78 13.15
C GLU A 171 21.32 -5.70 14.42
N GLY A 172 21.83 -6.83 14.92
CA GLY A 172 22.60 -6.88 16.15
C GLY A 172 21.80 -6.43 17.37
N TYR A 173 20.50 -6.71 17.38
CA TYR A 173 19.52 -6.26 18.36
C TYR A 173 19.45 -4.73 18.49
N ARG A 174 19.95 -3.97 17.52
CA ARG A 174 19.99 -2.51 17.53
C ARG A 174 19.06 -1.95 16.47
N CYS A 175 18.13 -1.08 16.84
CA CYS A 175 17.30 -0.37 15.88
C CYS A 175 18.22 0.42 14.92
N PRO A 176 18.08 0.28 13.59
CA PRO A 176 18.96 0.97 12.66
C PRO A 176 18.62 2.47 12.57
N PHE A 177 17.50 2.89 13.15
CA PHE A 177 17.03 4.28 13.17
C PHE A 177 17.40 5.05 14.45
N THR A 178 17.02 4.51 15.62
CA THR A 178 17.24 5.17 16.92
C THR A 178 18.57 4.79 17.57
N GLU A 179 19.23 3.77 17.03
CA GLU A 179 20.43 3.15 17.60
C GLU A 179 20.26 2.50 18.97
N TYR A 180 19.02 2.45 19.49
CA TYR A 180 18.71 1.78 20.75
C TYR A 180 18.75 0.27 20.59
N TYR A 181 19.13 -0.41 21.66
CA TYR A 181 19.21 -1.85 21.70
C TYR A 181 17.92 -2.48 22.20
N HIS A 182 17.67 -3.73 21.83
CA HIS A 182 16.61 -4.54 22.41
C HIS A 182 16.93 -4.78 23.89
N LYS A 183 15.89 -4.71 24.73
CA LYS A 183 16.02 -4.98 26.18
C LYS A 183 16.74 -6.31 26.43
N GLY A 184 17.80 -6.27 27.24
CA GLY A 184 18.61 -7.44 27.60
C GLY A 184 19.77 -7.77 26.64
N CYS A 185 19.91 -7.05 25.52
CA CYS A 185 20.98 -7.25 24.54
C CYS A 185 21.88 -6.01 24.37
N ALA A 186 21.79 -5.04 25.28
CA ALA A 186 22.48 -3.77 25.20
C ALA A 186 23.90 -3.85 25.81
N PRO A 187 24.91 -3.20 25.20
CA PRO A 187 26.18 -2.90 25.85
C PRO A 187 26.01 -2.10 27.16
N PRO A 188 26.99 -2.15 28.10
CA PRO A 188 26.93 -1.50 29.42
C PRO A 188 26.56 -0.01 29.45
N ASP A 189 26.80 0.74 28.38
CA ASP A 189 26.51 2.19 28.31
C ASP A 189 25.44 2.54 27.26
N ALA A 190 24.83 1.52 26.65
CA ALA A 190 23.88 1.71 25.58
C ALA A 190 22.44 1.75 26.11
N LYS A 191 21.63 2.64 25.51
CA LYS A 191 20.19 2.70 25.80
C LYS A 191 19.49 1.47 25.22
N ALA A 192 18.55 0.92 26.00
CA ALA A 192 17.77 -0.24 25.61
C ALA A 192 16.27 0.04 25.71
N LEU A 193 15.50 -0.36 24.70
CA LEU A 193 14.04 -0.27 24.66
C LEU A 193 13.42 -1.55 24.09
N PRO A 194 12.10 -1.77 24.27
CA PRO A 194 11.38 -2.77 23.50
C PRO A 194 11.46 -2.44 22.00
N LEU A 195 12.03 -3.38 21.23
CA LEU A 195 12.09 -3.30 19.77
C LEU A 195 11.21 -4.38 19.15
N LYS A 196 10.50 -4.02 18.08
CA LYS A 196 9.60 -4.87 17.31
C LYS A 196 10.11 -5.00 15.88
N VAL A 197 9.87 -6.16 15.27
CA VAL A 197 10.12 -6.33 13.85
C VAL A 197 8.91 -5.82 13.09
N ALA A 198 9.15 -4.90 12.16
CA ALA A 198 8.16 -4.37 11.24
C ALA A 198 8.36 -5.04 9.88
N HIS A 199 7.25 -5.43 9.25
CA HIS A 199 7.26 -5.88 7.86
C HIS A 199 7.34 -4.66 6.92
N ILE A 200 8.03 -4.80 5.79
CA ILE A 200 8.06 -3.75 4.76
C ILE A 200 6.77 -3.79 3.94
N VAL A 201 6.39 -4.98 3.48
CA VAL A 201 5.09 -5.32 2.91
C VAL A 201 4.39 -6.24 3.90
N LYS A 202 3.21 -5.85 4.37
CA LYS A 202 2.49 -6.59 5.42
C LYS A 202 2.15 -8.02 4.96
N HIS A 203 2.40 -9.01 5.82
CA HIS A 203 2.09 -10.42 5.57
C HIS A 203 0.64 -10.65 5.12
N ALA A 204 -0.31 -9.90 5.69
CA ALA A 204 -1.73 -10.02 5.37
C ALA A 204 -2.12 -9.68 3.91
N ILE A 205 -1.22 -9.04 3.15
CA ILE A 205 -1.37 -8.87 1.69
C ILE A 205 -1.15 -10.20 0.96
N GLY A 206 -0.28 -11.07 1.47
CA GLY A 206 0.05 -12.37 0.86
C GLY A 206 -0.76 -13.57 1.38
N VAL A 207 -1.56 -13.40 2.44
CA VAL A 207 -2.46 -14.45 2.92
C VAL A 207 -3.80 -14.28 2.24
N PHE A 208 -4.22 -15.17 1.35
CA PHE A 208 -5.57 -15.13 0.77
C PHE A 208 -6.03 -16.52 0.32
N ASP A 209 -7.35 -16.72 0.38
CA ASP A 209 -8.05 -17.91 -0.10
C ASP A 209 -8.52 -17.69 -1.54
N THR A 210 -7.88 -18.34 -2.52
CA THR A 210 -8.25 -18.20 -3.94
C THR A 210 -9.60 -18.81 -4.29
N THR A 211 -10.15 -19.67 -3.43
CA THR A 211 -11.48 -20.26 -3.66
C THR A 211 -12.61 -19.30 -3.30
N LYS A 212 -12.32 -18.27 -2.49
CA LYS A 212 -13.32 -17.32 -1.97
C LYS A 212 -13.06 -15.86 -2.35
N HIS A 213 -11.89 -15.50 -2.85
CA HIS A 213 -11.49 -14.08 -2.94
C HIS A 213 -10.87 -13.69 -4.30
N ASP A 214 -11.66 -13.05 -5.14
CA ASP A 214 -11.24 -12.41 -6.39
C ASP A 214 -10.30 -11.22 -6.16
N GLY A 215 -10.56 -10.40 -5.14
CA GLY A 215 -9.86 -9.14 -4.92
C GLY A 215 -8.37 -9.29 -4.58
N SER A 216 -7.96 -10.40 -3.97
CA SER A 216 -6.53 -10.61 -3.64
C SER A 216 -5.70 -10.92 -4.89
N LEU A 217 -6.28 -11.64 -5.87
CA LEU A 217 -5.63 -11.87 -7.16
C LEU A 217 -5.49 -10.55 -7.93
N VAL A 218 -6.52 -9.70 -7.91
CA VAL A 218 -6.46 -8.35 -8.48
C VAL A 218 -5.38 -7.51 -7.78
N THR A 219 -5.29 -7.59 -6.45
CA THR A 219 -4.25 -6.90 -5.66
C THR A 219 -2.84 -7.28 -6.15
N TRP A 220 -2.55 -8.58 -6.24
CA TRP A 220 -1.25 -9.05 -6.70
C TRP A 220 -0.99 -8.80 -8.18
N ASP A 221 -2.03 -8.80 -9.01
CA ASP A 221 -1.92 -8.40 -10.42
C ASP A 221 -1.57 -6.92 -10.56
N ILE A 222 -2.17 -6.04 -9.74
CA ILE A 222 -1.79 -4.62 -9.71
C ILE A 222 -0.35 -4.49 -9.20
N ILE A 223 0.01 -5.11 -8.06
CA ILE A 223 1.35 -5.00 -7.48
C ILE A 223 2.42 -5.45 -8.48
N ARG A 224 2.27 -6.63 -9.12
CA ARG A 224 3.29 -7.15 -10.02
C ARG A 224 3.54 -6.21 -11.20
N ASN A 225 2.49 -5.63 -11.78
CA ASN A 225 2.65 -4.72 -12.93
C ASN A 225 3.08 -3.32 -12.47
N TYR A 226 2.65 -2.87 -11.29
CA TYR A 226 3.07 -1.58 -10.74
C TYR A 226 4.55 -1.57 -10.34
N VAL A 227 5.10 -2.70 -9.90
CA VAL A 227 6.54 -2.84 -9.58
C VAL A 227 7.34 -3.44 -10.76
N GLY A 228 6.69 -3.96 -11.79
CA GLY A 228 7.36 -4.64 -12.91
C GLY A 228 7.97 -5.99 -12.56
N TRP A 229 7.39 -6.69 -11.59
CA TRP A 229 7.74 -8.06 -11.28
C TRP A 229 7.15 -9.04 -12.30
N ASN A 230 7.98 -10.00 -12.71
CA ASN A 230 7.49 -11.17 -13.44
C ASN A 230 6.81 -12.17 -12.47
N ALA A 231 6.22 -13.23 -13.03
CA ALA A 231 5.52 -14.24 -12.23
C ALA A 231 6.45 -14.94 -11.21
N GLN A 232 7.69 -15.26 -11.62
CA GLN A 232 8.67 -15.88 -10.74
C GLN A 232 8.98 -14.99 -9.53
N ARG A 233 9.33 -13.72 -9.77
CA ARG A 233 9.66 -12.76 -8.72
C ARG A 233 8.47 -12.52 -7.79
N THR A 234 7.26 -12.47 -8.33
CA THR A 234 6.03 -12.34 -7.53
C THR A 234 5.87 -13.51 -6.58
N GLN A 235 6.06 -14.74 -7.07
CA GLN A 235 6.01 -15.95 -6.25
C GLN A 235 7.13 -15.98 -5.19
N GLU A 236 8.36 -15.59 -5.56
CA GLU A 236 9.49 -15.49 -4.62
C GLU A 236 9.21 -14.48 -3.50
N VAL A 237 8.59 -13.33 -3.80
CA VAL A 237 8.22 -12.34 -2.79
C VAL A 237 7.16 -12.93 -1.85
N LEU A 238 6.12 -13.56 -2.41
CA LEU A 238 5.06 -14.21 -1.65
C LEU A 238 5.60 -15.24 -0.66
N GLU A 239 6.48 -16.13 -1.12
CA GLU A 239 7.12 -17.17 -0.29
C GLU A 239 8.05 -16.60 0.79
N ARG A 240 8.46 -15.33 0.64
CA ARG A 240 9.48 -14.69 1.47
C ARG A 240 8.95 -13.51 2.29
N LEU A 241 7.64 -13.30 2.35
CA LEU A 241 7.03 -12.22 3.13
C LEU A 241 7.37 -12.34 4.63
N ASP A 242 7.50 -13.56 5.17
CA ASP A 242 7.94 -13.80 6.55
C ASP A 242 9.44 -14.09 6.67
N THR A 243 10.27 -13.48 5.83
CA THR A 243 11.73 -13.60 5.90
C THR A 243 12.39 -12.26 6.20
N PRO A 244 13.69 -12.23 6.59
CA PRO A 244 14.37 -10.97 6.88
C PRO A 244 14.41 -9.97 5.71
N LEU A 245 14.28 -10.43 4.46
CA LEU A 245 14.18 -9.55 3.29
C LEU A 245 13.02 -8.55 3.40
N ASN A 246 11.94 -8.94 4.05
CA ASN A 246 10.75 -8.13 4.21
C ASN A 246 10.62 -7.56 5.63
N GLY A 247 11.71 -7.46 6.38
CA GLY A 247 11.67 -7.09 7.79
C GLY A 247 12.75 -6.10 8.21
N MET A 248 12.42 -5.23 9.16
CA MET A 248 13.38 -4.36 9.85
C MET A 248 13.06 -4.24 11.34
N LEU A 249 14.04 -3.89 12.17
CA LEU A 249 13.88 -3.78 13.62
C LEU A 249 13.65 -2.33 14.05
N LEU A 250 12.47 -2.01 14.57
CA LEU A 250 12.09 -0.64 14.94
C LEU A 250 11.73 -0.54 16.43
N GLN A 251 11.86 0.67 16.99
CA GLN A 251 11.23 1.00 18.26
C GLN A 251 9.71 1.12 18.04
N HIS A 252 8.95 0.87 19.10
CA HIS A 252 7.49 0.76 19.07
C HIS A 252 6.78 1.88 18.30
N ASP A 253 7.12 3.13 18.57
CA ASP A 253 6.41 4.28 17.99
C ASP A 253 6.78 4.43 16.51
N PHE A 254 8.05 4.26 16.15
CA PHE A 254 8.45 4.25 14.74
C PHE A 254 7.84 3.10 13.95
N GLN A 255 7.63 1.93 14.57
CA GLN A 255 6.91 0.81 13.95
C GLN A 255 5.44 1.16 13.73
N HIS A 256 4.78 1.82 14.69
CA HIS A 256 3.42 2.27 14.52
C HIS A 256 3.29 3.26 13.35
N GLU A 257 4.17 4.27 13.31
CA GLU A 257 4.21 5.25 12.23
C GLU A 257 4.52 4.61 10.88
N TRP A 258 5.44 3.64 10.84
CA TRP A 258 5.77 2.86 9.64
C TRP A 258 4.55 2.11 9.11
N ASP A 259 3.87 1.34 9.97
CA ASP A 259 2.68 0.56 9.60
C ASP A 259 1.49 1.44 9.19
N SER A 260 1.48 2.70 9.61
CA SER A 260 0.49 3.72 9.25
C SER A 260 0.84 4.46 7.95
N PHE A 261 2.00 4.18 7.34
CA PHE A 261 2.57 4.85 6.17
C PHE A 261 2.93 6.32 6.41
N ALA A 262 3.17 6.74 7.66
CA ALA A 262 3.51 8.13 8.01
C ALA A 262 4.94 8.52 7.61
N TRP A 263 5.79 7.56 7.24
CA TRP A 263 7.12 7.82 6.70
C TRP A 263 7.58 6.64 5.84
N SER A 264 8.61 6.87 5.03
CA SER A 264 9.19 5.86 4.17
C SER A 264 10.71 6.01 4.03
N LEU A 265 11.32 5.13 3.26
CA LEU A 265 12.76 5.10 3.01
C LEU A 265 13.06 5.45 1.55
N LYS A 266 13.64 6.61 1.33
CA LYS A 266 14.11 7.09 0.03
C LYS A 266 15.55 6.61 -0.18
N PRO A 267 15.88 5.96 -1.31
CA PRO A 267 17.26 5.58 -1.59
C PRO A 267 18.20 6.78 -1.56
N MET A 268 19.34 6.66 -0.88
CA MET A 268 20.30 7.77 -0.79
C MET A 268 21.18 7.82 -2.04
N LEU A 269 21.33 9.03 -2.58
CA LEU A 269 22.24 9.30 -3.69
C LEU A 269 23.44 10.10 -3.18
N LYS A 270 24.62 9.80 -3.72
CA LYS A 270 25.82 10.65 -3.58
C LYS A 270 25.63 11.94 -4.38
N ALA A 271 26.54 12.90 -4.18
CA ALA A 271 26.52 14.17 -4.92
C ALA A 271 26.62 14.00 -6.45
N ASN A 272 27.18 12.89 -6.94
CA ASN A 272 27.26 12.56 -8.36
C ASN A 272 26.04 11.77 -8.89
N GLY A 273 25.00 11.58 -8.08
CA GLY A 273 23.80 10.84 -8.45
C GLY A 273 23.90 9.31 -8.30
N GLU A 274 25.06 8.77 -7.90
CA GLU A 274 25.19 7.33 -7.66
C GLU A 274 24.44 6.89 -6.39
N LEU A 275 23.80 5.72 -6.47
CA LEU A 275 23.16 5.10 -5.31
C LEU A 275 24.21 4.73 -4.25
N VAL A 276 23.93 5.04 -2.99
CA VAL A 276 24.67 4.49 -1.84
C VAL A 276 24.02 3.15 -1.47
N PRO A 277 24.73 2.01 -1.61
CA PRO A 277 24.14 0.70 -1.34
C PRO A 277 23.54 0.61 0.06
N ASP A 278 22.36 -0.01 0.13
CA ASP A 278 21.64 -0.32 1.37
C ASP A 278 21.43 0.87 2.32
N THR A 279 21.51 2.09 1.78
CA THR A 279 21.45 3.33 2.53
C THR A 279 20.30 4.21 2.05
N TYR A 280 19.53 4.68 3.01
CA TYR A 280 18.25 5.34 2.77
C TYR A 280 18.14 6.58 3.64
N GLU A 281 17.46 7.60 3.12
CA GLU A 281 16.99 8.76 3.85
C GLU A 281 15.54 8.54 4.29
N VAL A 282 15.21 8.96 5.52
CA VAL A 282 13.83 8.94 6.01
C VAL A 282 13.06 10.09 5.40
N GLU A 283 12.02 9.73 4.65
CA GLU A 283 11.07 10.64 4.01
C GLU A 283 9.77 10.63 4.82
N GLU A 284 9.54 11.68 5.60
CA GLU A 284 8.33 11.85 6.41
C GLU A 284 7.15 12.27 5.53
N MET A 285 5.97 11.71 5.81
CA MET A 285 4.74 11.95 5.06
C MET A 285 3.72 12.66 5.95
N GLY A 286 3.28 13.85 5.51
CA GLY A 286 2.26 14.63 6.19
C GLY A 286 2.80 15.68 7.17
N HIS A 287 1.91 16.19 8.01
CA HIS A 287 2.21 17.33 8.91
C HIS A 287 2.72 16.91 10.28
N ASN A 288 2.54 15.65 10.65
CA ASN A 288 3.04 15.12 11.91
C ASN A 288 4.52 14.83 11.73
N GLN A 289 5.37 15.75 12.18
CA GLN A 289 6.80 15.49 12.25
C GLN A 289 7.02 14.26 13.11
N LEU A 290 7.90 13.36 12.66
CA LEU A 290 8.33 12.27 13.52
C LEU A 290 8.86 12.86 14.83
N PRO A 291 8.62 12.20 15.98
CA PRO A 291 9.17 12.67 17.24
C PRO A 291 10.67 12.87 17.06
N PRO A 292 11.27 13.95 17.62
CA PRO A 292 12.70 14.14 17.59
C PRO A 292 13.38 12.85 18.02
N ILE A 293 14.34 12.40 17.23
CA ILE A 293 14.97 11.11 17.46
C ILE A 293 16.25 11.41 18.27
N PRO A 294 16.23 11.26 19.60
CA PRO A 294 17.47 11.30 20.35
C PRO A 294 18.30 10.07 19.96
N LYS A 295 19.53 10.29 19.50
CA LYS A 295 20.51 9.21 19.48
C LYS A 295 20.84 8.76 20.90
N GLY A 296 21.51 7.61 21.00
CA GLY A 296 22.08 7.12 22.25
C GLY A 296 22.87 8.19 23.02
N ASP A 297 23.58 9.04 22.29
CA ASP A 297 24.45 10.12 22.77
C ASP A 297 23.78 11.51 22.88
N SER A 298 22.45 11.59 22.75
CA SER A 298 21.67 12.83 22.77
C SER A 298 21.92 13.79 21.59
N THR A 299 22.66 13.37 20.56
CA THR A 299 22.70 14.12 19.30
C THR A 299 21.43 13.86 18.48
N PRO A 300 20.99 14.79 17.62
CA PRO A 300 19.89 14.52 16.69
C PRO A 300 20.25 13.32 15.82
N ALA A 301 19.33 12.35 15.70
CA ALA A 301 19.55 11.27 14.76
C ALA A 301 19.66 11.84 13.35
N ASN A 302 20.68 11.39 12.63
CA ASN A 302 20.69 11.60 11.21
C ASN A 302 19.51 10.80 10.67
N ARG A 303 18.66 11.41 9.84
CA ARG A 303 17.53 10.77 9.16
C ARG A 303 18.00 9.78 8.09
N GLN A 304 19.06 9.03 8.36
CA GLN A 304 19.71 8.11 7.46
C GLN A 304 19.75 6.73 8.10
N ILE A 305 19.38 5.72 7.32
CA ILE A 305 19.44 4.32 7.70
C ILE A 305 20.37 3.58 6.73
N THR A 306 21.38 2.89 7.25
CA THR A 306 22.18 1.94 6.48
C THR A 306 21.96 0.54 7.01
N PHE A 307 21.34 -0.31 6.21
CA PHE A 307 21.18 -1.72 6.54
C PHE A 307 22.49 -2.46 6.34
N ARG A 308 22.86 -3.30 7.32
CA ARG A 308 24.00 -4.19 7.25
C ARG A 308 23.80 -5.35 8.22
N ASP A 309 24.40 -6.49 7.93
CA ASP A 309 24.38 -7.61 8.88
C ASP A 309 25.37 -7.36 10.01
N ARG A 310 24.89 -6.81 11.13
CA ARG A 310 25.65 -6.52 12.34
C ARG A 310 25.86 -7.76 13.21
N GLY A 311 25.18 -8.87 12.97
CA GLY A 311 25.39 -10.03 13.83
C GLY A 311 26.71 -10.75 13.57
N THR A 312 27.41 -10.45 12.47
CA THR A 312 28.79 -10.93 12.28
C THR A 312 29.83 -10.07 13.01
N ASP A 313 29.41 -8.92 13.57
CA ASP A 313 30.30 -8.00 14.29
C ASP A 313 30.72 -8.60 15.66
N PRO A 314 32.03 -8.81 15.91
CA PRO A 314 32.52 -9.35 17.18
C PRO A 314 32.08 -8.54 18.41
N THR A 315 31.92 -7.22 18.25
CA THR A 315 31.50 -6.31 19.33
C THR A 315 30.05 -6.52 19.73
N VAL A 316 29.20 -6.98 18.80
CA VAL A 316 27.80 -7.30 19.05
C VAL A 316 27.67 -8.73 19.57
N GLN A 317 28.45 -9.67 19.04
CA GLN A 317 28.35 -11.11 19.39
C GLN A 317 28.52 -11.41 20.89
N LYS A 318 29.24 -10.58 21.64
CA LYS A 318 29.37 -10.75 23.10
C LYS A 318 28.06 -10.55 23.87
N TYR A 319 27.10 -9.83 23.30
CA TYR A 319 25.80 -9.53 23.93
C TYR A 319 24.65 -10.42 23.43
N ILE A 320 24.93 -11.30 22.48
CA ILE A 320 23.91 -12.17 21.88
C ILE A 320 23.73 -13.40 22.78
N PRO A 321 22.47 -13.80 23.08
CA PRO A 321 22.18 -15.01 23.85
C PRO A 321 22.90 -16.23 23.29
N LYS A 322 23.47 -17.08 24.16
CA LYS A 322 24.26 -18.25 23.74
C LYS A 322 23.50 -19.19 22.79
N GLY A 323 22.17 -19.32 22.96
CA GLY A 323 21.32 -20.12 22.07
C GLY A 323 21.27 -19.59 20.64
N ASP A 324 21.36 -18.26 20.48
CA ASP A 324 21.23 -17.59 19.18
C ASP A 324 22.55 -17.60 18.40
N LYS A 325 23.70 -17.69 19.09
CA LYS A 325 25.04 -17.71 18.45
C LYS A 325 25.21 -18.81 17.41
N LYS A 326 24.58 -19.97 17.61
CA LYS A 326 24.62 -21.09 16.66
C LYS A 326 23.97 -20.76 15.32
N LEU A 327 23.02 -19.82 15.31
CA LEU A 327 22.28 -19.37 14.13
C LEU A 327 23.01 -18.26 13.36
N MET A 328 24.18 -17.82 13.82
CA MET A 328 24.91 -16.66 13.27
C MET A 328 26.05 -17.02 12.32
N THR A 329 26.17 -18.29 11.93
CA THR A 329 27.28 -18.76 11.09
C THR A 329 27.18 -18.33 9.63
N LYS A 330 26.03 -17.77 9.20
CA LYS A 330 25.79 -17.34 7.82
C LYS A 330 25.34 -15.88 7.79
N PRO A 331 25.79 -15.09 6.79
CA PRO A 331 25.23 -13.77 6.52
C PRO A 331 23.72 -13.86 6.31
N ARG A 332 22.99 -12.91 6.89
CA ARG A 332 21.54 -12.78 6.74
C ARG A 332 21.22 -11.77 5.66
N PRO A 333 20.15 -12.00 4.87
CA PRO A 333 19.77 -11.06 3.84
C PRO A 333 19.34 -9.72 4.44
N LEU A 334 19.77 -8.64 3.80
CA LEU A 334 19.32 -7.28 4.07
C LEU A 334 17.88 -7.09 3.58
N PRO A 335 17.18 -6.03 4.00
CA PRO A 335 15.91 -5.65 3.39
C PRO A 335 15.97 -5.58 1.87
N ASP A 336 14.94 -6.07 1.21
CA ASP A 336 14.84 -6.06 -0.24
C ASP A 336 14.54 -4.64 -0.75
N PRO A 337 15.41 -4.05 -1.59
CA PRO A 337 15.25 -2.67 -2.05
C PRO A 337 13.96 -2.46 -2.88
N GLU A 338 13.45 -3.49 -3.58
CA GLU A 338 12.21 -3.38 -4.35
C GLU A 338 10.98 -3.31 -3.43
N LEU A 339 11.00 -4.07 -2.32
CA LEU A 339 9.93 -3.98 -1.31
C LEU A 339 9.93 -2.61 -0.64
N ILE A 340 11.11 -2.04 -0.37
CA ILE A 340 11.24 -0.68 0.15
C ILE A 340 10.69 0.34 -0.85
N SER A 341 11.04 0.21 -2.14
CA SER A 341 10.54 1.08 -3.21
C SER A 341 9.01 1.01 -3.34
N LEU A 342 8.44 -0.19 -3.28
CA LEU A 342 6.99 -0.39 -3.26
C LEU A 342 6.35 0.30 -2.05
N HIS A 343 6.85 0.06 -0.83
CA HIS A 343 6.33 0.72 0.38
C HIS A 343 6.39 2.25 0.29
N ARG A 344 7.50 2.80 -0.20
CA ARG A 344 7.66 4.24 -0.42
C ARG A 344 6.66 4.79 -1.43
N SER A 345 6.47 4.09 -2.54
CA SER A 345 5.52 4.49 -3.58
C SER A 345 4.09 4.51 -3.02
N ILE A 346 3.69 3.46 -2.29
CA ILE A 346 2.39 3.41 -1.62
C ILE A 346 2.24 4.50 -0.56
N CYS A 347 3.27 4.79 0.24
CA CYS A 347 3.26 5.93 1.18
C CYS A 347 2.94 7.25 0.46
N ARG A 348 3.69 7.55 -0.62
CA ARG A 348 3.52 8.79 -1.38
C ARG A 348 2.14 8.87 -2.00
N VAL A 349 1.65 7.76 -2.58
CA VAL A 349 0.29 7.70 -3.14
C VAL A 349 -0.77 7.95 -2.10
N LEU A 350 -0.72 7.24 -0.97
CA LEU A 350 -1.68 7.38 0.11
C LEU A 350 -1.78 8.82 0.63
N HIS A 351 -0.65 9.49 0.82
CA HIS A 351 -0.61 10.84 1.38
C HIS A 351 -0.92 11.94 0.37
N LEU A 352 -0.29 11.91 -0.81
CA LEU A 352 -0.45 12.96 -1.82
C LEU A 352 -1.84 12.94 -2.47
N SER A 353 -2.51 11.78 -2.53
CA SER A 353 -3.91 11.68 -2.97
C SER A 353 -4.93 12.02 -1.89
N GLY A 354 -4.51 12.13 -0.63
CA GLY A 354 -5.41 12.24 0.52
C GLY A 354 -6.10 10.93 0.94
N ALA A 355 -5.85 9.81 0.25
CA ALA A 355 -6.43 8.51 0.57
C ALA A 355 -6.15 8.05 2.01
N THR A 356 -4.99 8.40 2.60
CA THR A 356 -4.71 8.12 4.01
C THR A 356 -5.84 8.60 4.93
N LYS A 357 -6.27 9.86 4.78
CA LYS A 357 -7.27 10.47 5.66
C LYS A 357 -8.62 9.79 5.50
N VAL A 358 -9.01 9.53 4.26
CA VAL A 358 -10.28 8.87 3.94
C VAL A 358 -10.31 7.47 4.54
N ILE A 359 -9.30 6.65 4.27
CA ILE A 359 -9.22 5.28 4.77
C ILE A 359 -9.15 5.25 6.30
N ASP A 360 -8.37 6.12 6.94
CA ASP A 360 -8.28 6.18 8.40
C ASP A 360 -9.59 6.64 9.06
N SER A 361 -10.34 7.55 8.44
CA SER A 361 -11.68 7.91 8.90
C SER A 361 -12.64 6.73 8.83
N ILE A 362 -12.65 5.99 7.72
CA ILE A 362 -13.46 4.77 7.58
C ILE A 362 -13.13 3.82 8.73
N PHE A 363 -11.85 3.46 8.90
CA PHE A 363 -11.45 2.49 9.92
C PHE A 363 -11.79 2.95 11.34
N ARG A 364 -11.62 4.24 11.64
CA ARG A 364 -11.99 4.80 12.94
C ARG A 364 -13.49 4.65 13.21
N ASP A 365 -14.32 4.86 12.20
CA ASP A 365 -15.78 4.73 12.36
C ASP A 365 -16.20 3.27 12.52
N PHE A 366 -15.53 2.32 11.87
CA PHE A 366 -15.69 0.88 12.20
C PHE A 366 -15.34 0.61 13.67
N GLU A 367 -14.17 1.06 14.11
CA GLU A 367 -13.69 0.89 15.49
C GLU A 367 -14.66 1.51 16.52
N ASN A 368 -15.15 2.73 16.26
CA ASN A 368 -16.09 3.45 17.13
C ASN A 368 -17.46 2.74 17.23
N ASN A 369 -17.89 2.08 16.16
CA ASN A 369 -19.14 1.32 16.15
C ASN A 369 -19.00 -0.10 16.72
N GLY A 370 -17.86 -0.41 17.36
CA GLY A 370 -17.57 -1.74 17.92
C GLY A 370 -17.42 -2.82 16.84
N GLN A 371 -17.32 -2.44 15.57
CA GLN A 371 -17.08 -3.36 14.48
C GLN A 371 -15.58 -3.55 14.31
N GLN A 372 -15.15 -4.80 14.21
CA GLN A 372 -13.77 -5.09 13.90
C GLN A 372 -13.49 -4.61 12.47
N VAL A 373 -12.51 -3.71 12.29
CA VAL A 373 -12.01 -3.36 10.95
C VAL A 373 -11.69 -4.68 10.25
N PRO A 374 -12.25 -4.97 9.06
CA PRO A 374 -12.17 -6.32 8.51
C PRO A 374 -10.76 -6.62 7.95
N SER A 375 -9.76 -6.77 8.82
CA SER A 375 -8.36 -7.03 8.43
C SER A 375 -8.19 -8.36 7.69
N ALA A 376 -9.10 -9.32 7.89
CA ALA A 376 -9.13 -10.60 7.19
C ALA A 376 -10.14 -10.66 6.03
N LYS A 377 -10.98 -9.62 5.89
CA LYS A 377 -12.30 -9.69 5.26
C LYS A 377 -12.54 -8.61 4.19
N ILE A 378 -11.71 -7.56 4.11
CA ILE A 378 -11.74 -6.66 2.94
C ILE A 378 -11.07 -7.36 1.75
N ARG A 379 -11.72 -8.36 1.17
CA ARG A 379 -11.15 -9.21 0.12
C ARG A 379 -12.13 -9.56 -0.98
N THR A 380 -13.42 -9.41 -0.72
CA THR A 380 -14.47 -9.53 -1.72
C THR A 380 -15.08 -8.16 -2.01
N THR A 381 -15.68 -8.01 -3.20
CA THR A 381 -16.51 -6.84 -3.49
C THR A 381 -17.58 -6.65 -2.42
N ASN A 382 -18.32 -7.71 -2.11
CA ASN A 382 -19.41 -7.71 -1.15
C ASN A 382 -19.01 -7.21 0.25
N GLU A 383 -17.81 -7.50 0.76
CA GLU A 383 -17.42 -7.12 2.13
C GLU A 383 -17.06 -5.64 2.26
N LEU A 384 -16.40 -5.09 1.25
CA LEU A 384 -16.16 -3.66 1.20
C LEU A 384 -17.47 -2.91 0.91
N ASP A 385 -18.33 -3.44 0.04
CA ASP A 385 -19.68 -2.90 -0.18
C ASP A 385 -20.54 -3.00 1.09
N LEU A 386 -20.35 -4.05 1.91
CA LEU A 386 -20.92 -4.16 3.25
C LEU A 386 -20.35 -3.10 4.20
N MET A 387 -19.06 -2.78 4.09
CA MET A 387 -18.48 -1.69 4.87
C MET A 387 -19.10 -0.34 4.48
N VAL A 388 -19.26 -0.09 3.17
CA VAL A 388 -19.92 1.12 2.67
C VAL A 388 -21.39 1.17 3.11
N SER A 389 -22.09 0.03 3.00
CA SER A 389 -23.53 -0.07 3.30
C SER A 389 -23.81 0.01 4.80
N ALA A 390 -22.99 -0.62 5.65
CA ALA A 390 -23.13 -0.56 7.11
C ALA A 390 -22.99 0.88 7.63
N LEU A 391 -22.12 1.69 7.03
CA LEU A 391 -21.99 3.10 7.35
C LEU A 391 -23.22 3.92 6.92
N ALA A 392 -23.82 3.61 5.77
CA ALA A 392 -25.04 4.27 5.30
C ALA A 392 -26.27 3.99 6.20
N PHE A 393 -26.41 2.75 6.72
CA PHE A 393 -27.49 2.40 7.64
C PHE A 393 -27.36 3.06 9.03
N LEU A 394 -26.13 3.27 9.51
CA LEU A 394 -25.87 3.94 10.78
C LEU A 394 -26.18 5.44 10.73
N THR A 395 -26.01 6.09 9.58
CA THR A 395 -26.38 7.51 9.40
C THR A 395 -27.89 7.77 9.30
N LEU A 396 -28.69 6.73 9.04
CA LEU A 396 -30.16 6.83 8.94
C LEU A 396 -30.90 6.46 10.24
N SER A 397 -30.15 6.06 11.28
CA SER A 397 -30.71 5.57 12.55
C SER A 397 -30.57 6.58 13.71
N VAL A 398 -30.19 7.83 13.39
CA VAL A 398 -30.17 9.00 14.30
C VAL A 398 -31.21 9.98 13.79
#